data_AF-A0A1W9W276-F1
#
_entry.id   AF-A0A1W9W276-F1
#
_cell.length_a   1.000
_cell.length_b   1.000
_cell.length_c   1.000
_cell.angle_alpha   90.00
_cell.angle_beta   90.00
_cell.angle_gamma   90.00
#
_symmetry.space_group_name_H-M   'P 1'
#
loop_
_entity.id
_entity.type
_entity.pdbx_description
1 polymer ?
#
loop_
_entity_poly.entity_id
_entity_poly.type
_entity_poly.pdbx_seq_one_letter_code
_entity_poly.pdbx_strand_id
1 'polypeptide(L)'
;MATKSHKGMSQHQMEIEPDLESNDPYMVLGVDKDASQGKIKKAYFVLIRQYPPETETEKFKLVRAAYEKIKSVYRRAETDLFLIQQPPAWNPSDKGTQLDTNFYISDAFLALRSWTDLDRTNFEDDFREIEL
;
A
#
# COMPACT_ATOMS: atom_id res chain seq x y z
N MET A 1 -50.28 1.65 -7.77
CA MET A 1 -49.21 1.13 -6.89
C MET A 1 -47.91 1.80 -7.31
N ALA A 2 -47.29 2.58 -6.42
CA ALA A 2 -46.21 3.49 -6.73
C ALA A 2 -44.84 2.79 -6.71
N THR A 3 -44.07 2.91 -7.79
CA THR A 3 -42.63 2.58 -7.81
C THR A 3 -41.84 3.77 -7.31
N LYS A 4 -41.56 3.79 -5.99
CA LYS A 4 -40.70 4.80 -5.38
C LYS A 4 -39.24 4.43 -5.68
N SER A 5 -38.68 5.10 -6.68
CA SER A 5 -37.25 5.14 -6.96
C SER A 5 -36.50 5.56 -5.70
N HIS A 6 -35.75 4.63 -5.11
CA HIS A 6 -34.90 4.93 -3.96
C HIS A 6 -33.66 5.67 -4.46
N LYS A 7 -33.77 7.00 -4.40
CA LYS A 7 -32.73 7.97 -4.05
C LYS A 7 -31.38 7.30 -3.75
N GLY A 8 -30.46 7.35 -4.71
CA GLY A 8 -29.04 7.05 -4.49
C GLY A 8 -28.47 8.05 -3.50
N MET A 9 -28.45 7.70 -2.22
CA MET A 9 -27.83 8.49 -1.17
C MET A 9 -26.32 8.19 -1.15
N SER A 10 -25.56 9.16 -1.65
CA SER A 10 -24.20 9.55 -1.21
C SER A 10 -23.42 8.51 -0.43
N GLN A 11 -22.60 7.73 -1.13
CA GLN A 11 -21.57 6.92 -0.50
C GLN A 11 -20.44 7.84 0.03
N HIS A 12 -20.02 7.59 1.28
CA HIS A 12 -18.77 8.04 1.91
C HIS A 12 -18.69 9.49 2.43
N GLN A 13 -19.57 9.84 3.36
CA GLN A 13 -19.17 10.71 4.48
C GLN A 13 -19.00 9.79 5.71
N MET A 14 -17.92 9.00 5.76
CA MET A 14 -17.44 8.54 7.05
C MET A 14 -16.89 9.79 7.74
N GLU A 15 -17.65 10.34 8.69
CA GLU A 15 -17.18 11.39 9.58
C GLU A 15 -16.15 10.73 10.51
N ILE A 16 -14.89 10.71 10.05
CA ILE A 16 -13.78 10.28 10.88
C ILE A 16 -13.58 11.41 11.89
N GLU A 17 -13.94 11.14 13.14
CA GLU A 17 -13.69 12.07 14.23
C GLU A 17 -12.18 12.27 14.39
N PRO A 18 -11.72 13.51 14.62
CA PRO A 18 -10.31 13.79 14.81
C PRO A 18 -9.80 13.18 16.12
N ASP A 19 -8.79 12.33 16.04
CA ASP A 19 -8.14 11.70 17.18
C ASP A 19 -6.72 12.26 17.38
N LEU A 20 -6.58 13.18 18.34
CA LEU A 20 -5.34 13.91 18.61
C LEU A 20 -4.23 13.04 19.22
N GLU A 21 -4.57 11.87 19.78
CA GLU A 21 -3.61 10.95 20.41
C GLU A 21 -3.06 9.91 19.42
N SER A 22 -3.62 9.86 18.20
CA SER A 22 -3.21 8.92 17.18
C SER A 22 -1.83 9.27 16.60
N ASN A 23 -1.04 8.24 16.31
CA ASN A 23 0.21 8.40 15.56
C ASN A 23 -0.04 8.57 14.05
N ASP A 24 -1.28 8.31 13.59
CA ASP A 24 -1.68 8.47 12.20
C ASP A 24 -2.11 9.93 11.94
N PRO A 25 -1.40 10.70 11.08
CA PRO A 25 -1.73 12.10 10.80
C PRO A 25 -3.08 12.28 10.11
N TYR A 26 -3.62 11.27 9.43
CA TYR A 26 -4.96 11.31 8.83
C TYR A 26 -6.03 11.25 9.93
N MET A 27 -5.82 10.42 10.94
CA MET A 27 -6.71 10.31 12.11
C MET A 27 -6.68 11.58 12.96
N VAL A 28 -5.51 12.17 13.19
CA VAL A 28 -5.36 13.47 13.90
C VAL A 28 -6.16 14.58 13.22
N LEU A 29 -6.22 14.59 11.90
CA LEU A 29 -6.98 15.60 11.15
C LEU A 29 -8.44 15.22 10.89
N GLY A 30 -8.88 14.00 11.25
CA GLY A 30 -10.24 13.53 10.96
C GLY A 30 -10.53 13.41 9.46
N VAL A 31 -9.53 12.99 8.67
CA VAL A 31 -9.63 12.87 7.21
C VAL A 31 -9.32 11.45 6.77
N ASP A 32 -9.93 11.07 5.65
CA ASP A 32 -9.64 9.81 5.00
C ASP A 32 -8.20 9.81 4.43
N LYS A 33 -7.57 8.64 4.34
CA LYS A 33 -6.28 8.49 3.67
C LYS A 33 -6.39 8.94 2.21
N ASP A 34 -7.49 8.64 1.52
CA ASP A 34 -7.72 9.05 0.13
C ASP A 34 -8.24 10.49 -0.01
N ALA A 35 -8.23 11.28 1.08
CA ALA A 35 -8.65 12.67 1.03
C ALA A 35 -7.79 13.51 0.08
N SER A 36 -8.46 14.37 -0.69
CA SER A 36 -7.79 15.36 -1.52
C SER A 36 -7.10 16.42 -0.66
N GLN A 37 -6.05 17.05 -1.21
CA GLN A 37 -5.33 18.14 -0.54
C GLN A 37 -6.25 19.29 -0.11
N GLY A 38 -7.30 19.57 -0.88
CA GLY A 38 -8.33 20.55 -0.50
C GLY A 38 -9.10 20.17 0.76
N LYS A 39 -9.42 18.88 0.95
CA LYS A 39 -10.12 18.36 2.14
C LYS A 39 -9.20 18.41 3.37
N ILE A 40 -7.94 18.02 3.22
CA ILE A 40 -6.91 18.10 4.28
C ILE A 40 -6.75 19.55 4.77
N LYS A 41 -6.62 20.50 3.84
CA LYS A 41 -6.47 21.92 4.18
C LYS A 41 -7.72 22.48 4.89
N LYS A 42 -8.91 22.08 4.46
CA LYS A 42 -10.17 22.48 5.11
C LYS A 42 -10.24 21.96 6.55
N ALA A 43 -9.96 20.67 6.76
CA ALA A 43 -9.95 20.05 8.08
C ALA A 43 -8.97 20.74 9.03
N TYR A 44 -7.75 21.03 8.55
CA TYR A 44 -6.76 21.79 9.31
C TYR A 44 -7.28 23.16 9.80
N PHE A 45 -7.93 23.95 8.93
CA PHE A 45 -8.48 25.25 9.35
C PHE A 45 -9.65 25.13 10.33
N VAL A 46 -10.47 24.09 10.22
CA VAL A 46 -11.54 23.81 11.20
C VAL A 46 -10.91 23.52 12.57
N LEU A 47 -9.88 22.67 12.62
CA LEU A 47 -9.20 22.32 13.86
C LEU A 47 -8.44 23.49 14.49
N ILE A 48 -7.83 24.40 13.71
CA ILE A 48 -7.20 25.61 14.27
C ILE A 48 -8.23 26.53 14.92
N ARG A 49 -9.43 26.65 14.35
CA ARG A 49 -10.51 27.45 14.94
C ARG A 49 -11.02 26.82 16.23
N GLN A 50 -11.03 25.49 16.30
CA GLN A 50 -11.44 24.73 17.48
C GLN A 50 -10.37 24.73 18.58
N TYR A 51 -9.09 24.72 18.21
CA TYR A 51 -7.94 24.69 19.10
C TYR A 51 -7.01 25.88 18.80
N PRO A 52 -7.33 27.09 19.29
CA PRO A 52 -6.50 28.26 19.10
C PRO A 52 -5.15 28.10 19.78
N PRO A 53 -4.06 28.66 19.21
CA PRO A 53 -2.73 28.55 19.81
C PRO A 53 -2.63 29.21 21.19
N GLU A 54 -3.46 30.23 21.46
CA GLU A 54 -3.46 30.98 22.73
C GLU A 54 -4.04 30.20 23.91
N THR A 55 -5.03 29.32 23.66
CA THR A 55 -5.71 28.56 24.72
C THR A 55 -5.21 27.12 24.80
N GLU A 56 -5.00 26.49 23.65
CA GLU A 56 -4.77 25.05 23.52
C GLU A 56 -3.49 24.79 22.71
N THR A 57 -2.36 25.27 23.24
CA THR A 57 -1.07 25.25 22.53
C THR A 57 -0.61 23.84 22.19
N GLU A 58 -0.83 22.87 23.07
CA GLU A 58 -0.40 21.48 22.88
C GLU A 58 -1.16 20.82 21.73
N LYS A 59 -2.50 20.91 21.74
CA LYS A 59 -3.36 20.39 20.67
C LYS A 59 -3.04 21.04 19.33
N PHE A 60 -2.82 22.36 19.32
CA PHE A 60 -2.41 23.08 18.11
C PHE A 60 -1.10 22.53 17.53
N LYS A 61 -0.09 22.25 18.38
CA LYS A 61 1.19 21.68 17.93
C LYS A 61 0.98 20.30 17.29
N LEU A 62 0.14 19.45 17.86
CA LEU A 62 -0.19 18.12 17.32
C LEU A 62 -0.86 18.23 15.94
N VAL A 63 -1.92 19.04 15.83
CA VAL A 63 -2.64 19.27 14.58
C VAL A 63 -1.70 19.85 13.50
N ARG A 64 -0.84 20.79 13.88
CA ARG A 64 0.15 21.40 12.96
C ARG A 64 1.16 20.36 12.48
N ALA A 65 1.67 19.52 13.38
CA ALA A 65 2.63 18.48 13.05
C ALA A 65 2.01 17.45 12.09
N ALA A 66 0.77 17.02 12.33
CA ALA A 66 0.04 16.11 11.45
C ALA A 66 -0.14 16.70 10.04
N TYR A 67 -0.56 17.97 9.95
CA TYR A 67 -0.70 18.65 8.66
C TYR A 67 0.62 18.74 7.88
N GLU A 68 1.72 19.10 8.54
CA GLU A 68 3.02 19.21 7.87
C GLU A 68 3.59 17.87 7.36
N LYS A 69 3.12 16.73 7.89
CA LYS A 69 3.44 15.39 7.37
C LYS A 69 2.70 15.07 6.07
N ILE A 70 1.47 15.52 5.88
CA ILE A 70 0.64 15.12 4.72
C ILE A 70 0.29 16.25 3.73
N LYS A 71 0.81 17.46 3.95
CA LYS A 71 0.57 18.68 3.15
C LYS A 71 1.01 18.59 1.69
N SER A 72 2.09 17.85 1.40
CA SER A 72 2.60 17.69 0.03
C SER A 72 2.55 16.23 -0.38
N VAL A 73 2.42 15.97 -1.68
CA VAL A 73 2.39 14.61 -2.24
C VAL A 73 3.64 13.82 -1.83
N TYR A 74 4.80 14.47 -1.85
CA TYR A 74 6.07 13.84 -1.47
C TYR A 74 6.11 13.47 0.02
N ARG A 75 5.78 14.40 0.93
CA ARG A 75 5.78 14.11 2.37
C ARG A 75 4.70 13.12 2.76
N ARG A 76 3.57 13.16 2.05
CA ARG A 76 2.50 12.18 2.19
C ARG A 76 3.01 10.78 1.85
N ALA A 77 3.69 10.62 0.72
CA ALA A 77 4.29 9.35 0.35
C ALA A 77 5.32 8.86 1.38
N GLU A 78 6.22 9.73 1.86
CA GLU A 78 7.16 9.38 2.94
C GLU A 78 6.44 8.92 4.20
N THR A 79 5.41 9.65 4.61
CA THR A 79 4.60 9.32 5.78
C THR A 79 3.88 7.97 5.60
N ASP A 80 3.32 7.72 4.41
CA ASP A 80 2.60 6.50 4.06
C ASP A 80 3.51 5.26 4.11
N LEU A 81 4.81 5.41 3.83
CA LEU A 81 5.80 4.33 3.97
C LEU A 81 6.01 3.88 5.42
N PHE A 82 5.92 4.80 6.39
CA PHE A 82 6.12 4.51 7.81
C PHE A 82 4.83 4.16 8.55
N LEU A 83 3.67 4.37 7.91
CA LEU A 83 2.39 3.97 8.48
C LEU A 83 2.23 2.46 8.37
N ILE A 84 2.14 1.80 9.53
CA ILE A 84 1.82 0.37 9.58
C ILE A 84 0.41 0.20 9.03
N GLN A 85 0.30 -0.31 7.81
CA GLN A 85 -0.97 -0.72 7.24
C GLN A 85 -1.25 -2.15 7.71
N GLN A 86 -2.44 -2.38 8.24
CA GLN A 86 -2.88 -3.74 8.47
C GLN A 86 -2.93 -4.44 7.11
N PRO A 87 -2.29 -5.61 6.96
CA PRO A 87 -2.38 -6.35 5.72
C PRO A 87 -3.87 -6.63 5.46
N PRO A 88 -4.33 -6.55 4.19
CA PRO A 88 -5.68 -6.94 3.87
C PRO A 88 -5.90 -8.37 4.38
N ALA A 89 -7.12 -8.66 4.84
CA ALA A 89 -7.48 -10.00 5.26
C ALA A 89 -7.09 -10.98 4.14
N TRP A 90 -6.30 -11.99 4.49
CA TRP A 90 -5.93 -13.03 3.55
C TRP A 90 -7.21 -13.69 3.05
N ASN A 91 -7.58 -13.41 1.79
CA ASN A 91 -8.70 -14.05 1.13
C ASN A 91 -8.13 -14.90 0.01
N PRO A 92 -7.87 -16.20 0.24
CA PRO A 92 -7.40 -17.06 -0.82
C PRO A 92 -8.53 -17.10 -1.85
N SER A 93 -8.21 -16.81 -3.11
CA SER A 93 -9.18 -17.03 -4.18
C SER A 93 -9.60 -18.50 -4.14
N ASP A 94 -10.90 -18.77 -3.99
CA ASP A 94 -11.50 -20.11 -4.06
C ASP A 94 -11.14 -20.85 -5.37
N LYS A 95 -10.69 -20.10 -6.39
CA LYS A 95 -9.96 -20.66 -7.53
C LYS A 95 -8.56 -21.06 -7.06
N GLY A 96 -8.48 -22.10 -6.24
CA GLY A 96 -7.23 -22.76 -5.91
C GLY A 96 -6.63 -23.28 -7.20
N THR A 97 -5.69 -22.53 -7.78
CA THR A 97 -4.76 -23.12 -8.75
C THR A 97 -4.01 -24.18 -7.98
N GLN A 98 -4.44 -25.42 -8.11
CA GLN A 98 -3.83 -26.54 -7.43
C GLN A 98 -2.43 -26.68 -8.03
N LEU A 99 -1.43 -26.19 -7.31
CA LEU A 99 -0.04 -26.36 -7.71
C LEU A 99 0.25 -27.85 -7.61
N ASP A 100 0.73 -28.45 -8.70
CA ASP A 100 1.22 -29.81 -8.63
C ASP A 100 2.51 -29.79 -7.81
N THR A 101 2.44 -30.32 -6.59
CA THR A 101 3.59 -30.44 -5.70
C THR A 101 4.38 -31.72 -5.94
N ASN A 102 3.93 -32.57 -6.88
CA ASN A 102 4.66 -33.77 -7.23
C ASN A 102 5.88 -33.39 -8.07
N PHE A 103 7.03 -33.94 -7.69
CA PHE A 103 8.26 -33.81 -8.44
C PHE A 103 8.39 -34.99 -9.40
N TYR A 104 8.32 -34.74 -10.70
CA TYR A 104 8.47 -35.76 -11.73
C TYR A 104 9.88 -35.79 -12.26
N ILE A 105 10.27 -36.94 -12.81
CA ILE A 105 11.57 -37.11 -13.47
C ILE A 105 11.74 -36.11 -14.64
N SER A 106 10.65 -35.71 -15.30
CA SER A 106 10.66 -34.64 -16.30
C SER A 106 11.18 -33.31 -15.76
N ASP A 107 10.92 -33.01 -14.48
CA ASP A 107 11.38 -31.78 -13.83
C ASP A 107 12.89 -31.83 -13.59
N ALA A 108 13.43 -33.01 -13.26
CA ALA A 108 14.87 -33.24 -13.21
C ALA A 108 15.52 -33.05 -14.58
N PHE A 109 14.91 -33.54 -15.65
CA PHE A 109 15.40 -33.30 -17.02
C PHE A 109 15.32 -31.82 -17.42
N LEU A 110 14.26 -31.12 -17.04
CA LEU A 110 14.13 -29.67 -17.27
C LEU A 110 15.25 -28.90 -16.57
N ALA A 111 15.54 -29.22 -15.31
CA ALA A 111 16.62 -28.62 -14.54
C ALA A 111 17.99 -28.95 -15.16
N LEU A 112 18.24 -30.21 -15.48
CA LEU A 112 19.49 -30.66 -16.08
C LEU A 112 19.74 -30.01 -17.45
N ARG A 113 18.72 -29.86 -18.29
CA ARG A 113 18.82 -29.15 -19.58
C ARG A 113 19.26 -27.69 -19.41
N SER A 114 18.81 -27.04 -18.35
CA SER A 114 19.20 -25.64 -18.09
C SER A 114 20.59 -25.49 -17.49
N TRP A 115 21.10 -26.52 -16.80
CA TRP A 115 22.33 -26.45 -16.01
C TRP A 115 23.50 -27.21 -16.63
N THR A 116 23.25 -28.04 -17.63
CA THR A 116 24.26 -28.88 -18.27
C THR A 116 24.22 -28.75 -19.78
N ASP A 117 25.34 -29.03 -20.42
CA ASP A 117 25.49 -29.09 -21.88
C ASP A 117 24.86 -30.35 -22.49
N LEU A 118 23.91 -31.01 -21.81
CA LEU A 118 23.24 -32.22 -22.31
C LEU A 118 22.52 -32.02 -23.64
N ASP A 119 22.11 -30.79 -23.94
CA ASP A 119 21.46 -30.40 -25.21
C ASP A 119 22.45 -29.74 -26.20
N ARG A 120 23.72 -29.57 -25.81
CA ARG A 120 24.76 -29.00 -26.66
C ARG A 120 25.11 -30.00 -27.75
N THR A 121 25.02 -29.55 -29.00
CA THR A 121 25.31 -30.37 -30.18
C THR A 121 26.62 -30.00 -30.86
N ASN A 122 27.22 -28.86 -30.49
CA ASN A 122 28.54 -28.44 -30.98
C ASN A 122 29.54 -28.31 -29.82
N PHE A 123 30.62 -29.09 -29.88
CA PHE A 123 31.72 -29.15 -28.90
C PHE A 123 33.06 -28.71 -29.49
N GLU A 124 33.08 -28.07 -30.66
CA GLU A 124 34.32 -27.61 -31.32
C GLU A 124 35.19 -26.75 -30.40
N ASP A 125 34.58 -25.91 -29.56
CA ASP A 125 35.28 -25.02 -28.62
C ASP A 125 35.88 -25.75 -27.40
N ASP A 126 35.53 -27.02 -27.16
CA ASP A 126 36.00 -27.77 -25.99
C ASP A 126 37.30 -28.55 -26.30
N PHE A 127 37.69 -28.65 -27.57
CA PHE A 127 38.94 -29.28 -27.96
C PHE A 127 40.13 -28.37 -27.66
N ARG A 128 41.22 -28.95 -27.14
CA ARG A 128 42.51 -28.27 -27.00
C ARG A 128 43.55 -28.99 -27.84
N GLU A 129 44.44 -28.22 -28.45
CA GLU A 129 45.58 -28.77 -29.18
C GLU A 129 46.49 -29.52 -28.21
N ILE A 130 46.82 -30.76 -28.57
CA ILE A 130 47.74 -31.61 -27.81
C ILE A 130 49.13 -31.39 -28.42
N GLU A 131 50.02 -30.73 -27.70
CA GLU A 131 51.43 -30.66 -28.06
C GLU A 131 52.09 -32.02 -27.78
N LEU A 132 52.54 -32.68 -28.85
CA LEU A 132 53.22 -33.98 -28.83
C LEU A 132 54.75 -33.83 -28.78
#